data_AF-A0A1G3QUH5-F1
#
_entry.id   AF-A0A1G3QUH5-F1
#
_cell.length_a   1.000
_cell.length_b   1.000
_cell.length_c   1.000
_cell.angle_alpha   90.00
_cell.angle_beta   90.00
_cell.angle_gamma   90.00
#
_symmetry.space_group_name_H-M   'P 1'
#
loop_
_entity.id
_entity.type
_entity.pdbx_description
1 polymer ?
#
loop_
_entity_poly.entity_id
_entity_poly.type
_entity_poly.pdbx_seq_one_letter_code
_entity_poly.pdbx_strand_id
1 'polypeptide(L)'
;MKKIIAGVLAFSVIVTIFVAVANGGTKYSIFCANGKIEVEMRSLEKMKSARGSDVCLIKEFDYSSDAENEAGKLGGKGASCKCN
;
A
#
# COMPACT_ATOMS: atom_id res chain seq x y z
N MET A 1 50.35 -25.60 25.64
CA MET A 1 50.11 -24.94 26.94
C MET A 1 49.58 -23.54 26.68
N LYS A 2 48.41 -23.18 27.27
CA LYS A 2 47.93 -21.83 27.65
C LYS A 2 48.42 -20.63 26.78
N LYS A 3 47.57 -19.77 26.22
CA LYS A 3 46.59 -18.93 26.94
C LYS A 3 45.49 -18.42 26.00
N ILE A 4 44.28 -18.43 26.53
CA ILE A 4 43.06 -17.82 26.01
C ILE A 4 43.13 -16.32 26.35
N ILE A 5 42.92 -15.43 25.38
CA ILE A 5 42.69 -13.99 25.57
C ILE A 5 41.54 -13.65 24.61
N ALA A 6 40.28 -13.74 25.03
CA ALA A 6 39.55 -12.74 25.81
C ALA A 6 39.66 -11.33 25.19
N GLY A 7 38.82 -11.06 24.19
CA GLY A 7 38.63 -9.73 23.62
C GLY A 7 37.21 -9.61 23.09
N VAL A 8 36.30 -9.18 23.97
CA VAL A 8 34.89 -8.92 23.65
C VAL A 8 34.85 -7.78 22.63
N LEU A 9 34.64 -8.11 21.36
CA LEU A 9 34.27 -7.12 20.34
C LEU A 9 32.80 -6.76 20.55
N ALA A 10 32.56 -5.83 21.47
CA ALA A 10 31.27 -5.16 21.61
C ALA A 10 31.07 -4.21 20.42
N PHE A 11 30.69 -4.76 19.27
CA PHE A 11 30.16 -3.99 18.15
C PHE A 11 28.68 -3.72 18.43
N SER A 12 28.41 -2.69 19.24
CA SER A 12 27.06 -2.20 19.45
C SER A 12 26.63 -1.46 18.18
N VAL A 13 26.09 -2.19 17.21
CA VAL A 13 25.50 -1.63 16.00
C VAL A 13 24.18 -0.97 16.43
N ILE A 14 24.22 0.35 16.63
CA ILE A 14 23.01 1.15 16.82
C ILE A 14 22.30 1.18 15.47
N VAL A 15 21.34 0.26 15.29
CA VAL A 15 20.42 0.28 14.14
C VAL A 15 19.42 1.40 14.37
N THR A 16 19.67 2.57 13.79
CA THR A 16 18.70 3.66 13.77
C THR A 16 17.59 3.30 12.78
N ILE A 17 16.45 2.81 13.29
CA ILE A 17 15.27 2.54 12.48
C ILE A 17 14.62 3.88 12.12
N PHE A 18 14.91 4.40 10.92
CA PHE A 18 14.17 5.53 10.37
C PHE A 18 12.79 5.05 9.94
N VAL A 19 11.79 5.24 10.80
CA VAL A 19 10.39 5.06 10.41
C VAL A 19 9.99 6.27 9.58
N ALA A 20 10.05 6.12 8.25
CA ALA A 20 9.47 7.10 7.34
C ALA A 20 7.95 7.10 7.52
N VAL A 21 7.44 8.06 8.30
CA VAL A 21 6.01 8.36 8.36
C VAL A 21 5.62 8.97 7.02
N ALA A 22 5.09 8.13 6.13
CA ALA A 22 4.51 8.59 4.87
C ALA A 22 3.29 9.46 5.20
N ASN A 23 3.50 10.77 5.30
CA ASN A 23 2.46 11.76 5.50
C ASN A 23 1.77 12.06 4.16
N GLY A 24 1.19 11.02 3.55
CA GLY A 24 0.30 11.17 2.42
C GLY A 24 -1.08 11.47 2.98
N GLY A 25 -1.62 12.66 2.71
CA GLY A 25 -3.02 12.97 3.05
C GLY A 25 -3.93 11.83 2.57
N THR A 26 -4.96 11.53 3.36
CA THR A 26 -5.89 10.44 3.10
C THR A 26 -6.48 10.55 1.69
N LYS A 27 -6.05 9.71 0.76
CA LYS A 27 -6.60 9.64 -0.60
C LYS A 27 -7.69 8.59 -0.67
N TYR A 28 -8.66 8.84 -1.55
CA TYR A 28 -9.69 7.89 -1.95
C TYR A 28 -9.40 7.43 -3.37
N SER A 29 -9.22 6.14 -3.54
CA SER A 29 -8.69 5.58 -4.77
C SER A 29 -9.67 4.57 -5.36
N ILE A 30 -9.84 4.61 -6.67
CA ILE A 30 -10.60 3.64 -7.43
C ILE A 30 -9.62 2.58 -7.91
N PHE A 31 -9.88 1.33 -7.56
CA PHE A 31 -9.09 0.17 -7.97
C PHE A 31 -9.92 -0.72 -8.89
N CYS A 32 -9.26 -1.36 -9.85
CA CYS A 32 -9.75 -2.61 -10.40
C CYS A 32 -9.09 -3.74 -9.61
N ALA A 33 -9.87 -4.51 -8.87
CA ALA A 33 -9.40 -5.64 -8.07
C ALA A 33 -10.18 -6.90 -8.47
N ASN A 34 -9.48 -7.95 -8.90
CA ASN A 34 -10.10 -9.20 -9.36
C ASN A 34 -11.23 -8.96 -10.40
N GLY A 35 -10.97 -8.07 -11.35
CA GLY A 35 -11.93 -7.69 -12.40
C GLY A 35 -13.12 -6.85 -11.94
N LYS A 36 -13.13 -6.33 -10.70
CA LYS A 36 -14.22 -5.49 -10.16
C LYS A 36 -13.75 -4.14 -9.64
N ILE A 37 -14.59 -3.13 -9.82
CA ILE A 37 -14.33 -1.78 -9.30
C ILE A 37 -14.51 -1.76 -7.77
N GLU A 38 -13.47 -1.36 -7.06
CA GLU A 38 -13.49 -1.07 -5.61
C GLU A 38 -13.09 0.41 -5.39
N VAL A 39 -13.69 1.07 -4.39
CA VAL A 39 -13.25 2.41 -3.95
C VAL A 39 -12.79 2.30 -2.51
N GLU A 40 -11.51 2.60 -2.27
CA GLU A 40 -10.84 2.33 -1.00
C GLU A 40 -9.83 3.44 -0.67
N MET A 41 -9.52 3.59 0.61
CA MET A 41 -8.49 4.55 1.09
C MET A 41 -7.11 3.90 1.26
N ARG A 42 -7.03 2.60 0.99
CA ARG A 42 -5.80 1.83 1.10
C ARG A 42 -4.88 2.18 -0.08
N SER A 43 -3.58 2.18 0.15
CA SER A 43 -2.60 2.25 -0.94
C SER A 43 -2.70 1.03 -1.85
N LEU A 44 -2.19 1.14 -3.08
CA LEU A 44 -2.14 0.02 -4.02
C LEU A 44 -1.45 -1.22 -3.43
N GLU A 45 -0.36 -1.04 -2.68
CA GLU A 45 0.34 -2.14 -2.01
C GLU A 45 -0.54 -2.86 -0.98
N LYS A 46 -1.28 -2.10 -0.18
CA LYS A 46 -2.23 -2.67 0.80
C LYS A 46 -3.38 -3.38 0.11
N MET A 47 -3.87 -2.83 -1.01
CA MET A 47 -4.88 -3.50 -1.82
C MET A 47 -4.36 -4.81 -2.42
N LYS A 48 -3.14 -4.81 -2.98
CA LYS A 48 -2.49 -6.02 -3.50
C LYS A 48 -2.27 -7.08 -2.41
N SER A 49 -1.90 -6.66 -1.20
CA SER A 49 -1.79 -7.56 -0.05
C SER A 49 -3.14 -8.16 0.35
N ALA A 50 -4.23 -7.39 0.27
CA ALA A 50 -5.56 -7.82 0.72
C ALA A 50 -6.38 -8.58 -0.35
N ARG A 51 -6.09 -8.38 -1.64
CA ARG A 51 -6.88 -8.93 -2.76
C ARG A 51 -6.08 -9.83 -3.69
N GLY A 52 -4.76 -9.91 -3.51
CA GLY A 52 -3.84 -10.60 -4.41
C GLY A 52 -3.22 -9.67 -5.45
N SER A 53 -2.42 -10.23 -6.36
CA SER A 53 -1.63 -9.42 -7.31
C SER A 53 -2.46 -8.78 -8.43
N ASP A 54 -3.68 -9.26 -8.69
CA ASP A 54 -4.60 -8.72 -9.71
C ASP A 54 -5.33 -7.48 -9.20
N VAL A 55 -4.56 -6.44 -8.91
CA VAL A 55 -5.06 -5.11 -8.54
C VAL A 55 -4.26 -4.03 -9.24
N CYS A 56 -4.97 -3.10 -9.87
CA CYS A 56 -4.40 -1.86 -10.40
C CYS A 56 -5.18 -0.65 -9.90
N LEU A 57 -4.45 0.45 -9.76
CA LEU A 57 -5.01 1.76 -9.47
C LEU A 57 -5.57 2.37 -10.75
N ILE A 58 -6.83 2.81 -10.73
CA ILE A 58 -7.45 3.54 -11.83
C ILE A 58 -7.24 5.05 -11.63
N LYS A 59 -7.60 5.59 -10.46
CA LYS A 59 -7.54 7.03 -10.17
C LYS A 59 -7.59 7.31 -8.67
N GLU A 60 -7.05 8.45 -8.24
CA GLU A 60 -7.06 8.91 -6.84
C GLU A 60 -7.71 10.28 -6.71
N PHE A 61 -8.31 10.51 -5.55
CA PHE A 61 -9.03 11.72 -5.20
C PHE A 61 -8.75 12.13 -3.76
N ASP A 62 -8.91 13.42 -3.48
CA ASP A 62 -8.83 13.96 -2.11
C ASP A 62 -10.12 13.75 -1.32
N TYR A 63 -11.26 13.61 -1.99
CA TYR A 63 -12.58 13.49 -1.38
C TYR A 63 -13.28 12.20 -1.80
N SER A 64 -13.98 11.57 -0.85
CA SER A 64 -14.74 10.34 -1.11
C SER A 64 -15.84 10.54 -2.14
N SER A 65 -16.56 11.67 -2.08
CA SER A 65 -17.65 12.01 -3.00
C SER A 65 -17.20 12.00 -4.46
N ASP A 66 -15.99 12.50 -4.73
CA ASP A 66 -15.46 12.56 -6.09
C ASP A 66 -15.09 11.17 -6.59
N ALA A 67 -14.46 10.34 -5.74
CA ALA A 67 -14.15 8.96 -6.06
C ALA A 67 -15.41 8.11 -6.29
N GLU A 68 -16.45 8.31 -5.48
CA GLU A 68 -17.72 7.60 -5.64
C GLU A 68 -18.49 8.05 -6.89
N ASN A 69 -18.52 9.34 -7.18
CA ASN A 69 -19.14 9.87 -8.40
C ASN A 69 -18.43 9.35 -9.66
N GLU A 70 -17.10 9.37 -9.67
CA GLU A 70 -16.33 8.85 -10.80
C GLU A 70 -16.50 7.33 -10.95
N ALA A 71 -16.47 6.56 -9.85
CA ALA A 71 -16.76 5.14 -9.88
C ALA A 71 -18.16 4.86 -10.47
N GLY A 72 -19.16 5.69 -10.14
CA GLY A 72 -20.49 5.63 -10.73
C GLY A 72 -20.50 5.78 -12.25
N LYS A 73 -19.69 6.69 -12.79
CA LYS A 73 -19.53 6.87 -14.26
C LYS A 73 -18.84 5.69 -14.92
N LEU A 74 -18.01 4.95 -14.19
CA LEU A 74 -17.35 3.72 -14.65
C LEU A 74 -18.25 2.48 -14.53
N GLY A 75 -19.53 2.65 -14.17
CA GLY A 75 -20.51 1.56 -14.01
C GLY A 75 -20.79 1.20 -12.54
N GLY A 76 -20.12 1.83 -11.58
CA GLY A 76 -20.33 1.67 -10.15
C GLY A 76 -19.43 0.63 -9.49
N LYS A 77 -19.45 0.61 -8.15
CA LYS A 77 -18.72 -0.39 -7.34
C LYS A 77 -19.21 -1.80 -7.72
N GLY A 78 -18.27 -2.71 -7.94
CA GLY A 78 -18.55 -4.10 -8.34
C GLY A 78 -18.77 -4.33 -9.84
N ALA A 79 -18.83 -3.25 -10.63
CA ALA A 79 -18.86 -3.35 -12.09
C ALA A 79 -17.56 -3.97 -12.63
N SER A 80 -17.66 -4.56 -13.82
CA SER A 80 -16.52 -5.20 -14.47
C SER A 80 -15.47 -4.17 -14.89
N CYS A 81 -14.21 -4.49 -14.66
CA CYS A 81 -13.07 -3.70 -15.10
C CYS A 81 -11.91 -4.62 -15.48
N LYS A 82 -10.86 -4.04 -16.06
CA LYS A 82 -9.61 -4.74 -16.35
C LYS A 82 -8.43 -3.83 -16.07
N CYS A 83 -7.33 -4.41 -15.60
CA CYS A 83 -6.05 -3.72 -15.55
C CYS A 83 -5.47 -3.62 -16.96
N ASN A 84 -5.15 -2.39 -17.36
CA ASN A 84 -4.43 -2.09 -18.60
C ASN A 84 -2.93 -2.14 -18.38
#